data_AF-A0A425WIG2-F1
#
_entry.id   AF-A0A425WIG2-F1
#
_cell.length_a   1.000
_cell.length_b   1.000
_cell.length_c   1.000
_cell.angle_alpha   90.00
_cell.angle_beta   90.00
_cell.angle_gamma   90.00
#
_symmetry.space_group_name_H-M   'P 1'
#
loop_
_entity.id
_entity.type
_entity.pdbx_description
1 polymer ?
#
loop_
_entity_poly.entity_id
_entity_poly.type
_entity_poly.pdbx_seq_one_letter_code
_entity_poly.pdbx_strand_id
1 'polypeptide(L)'
;MAYGSVLLEADDNRSSRKSRGAFFTPRGLADSIARFAVASKYDAVFEPSCGEAIFLLAAADRLVQLGACPDSVGTQLFGNEIHEESAEAARAKLSAAGVTATVLTGDFFDMEPSEFRFDAIIGNPPYIRYQEFAGAERAKARADALAAGVRIDALASSWAPFVVHAARFLKPGGRLGFVLPAELLTVQYAAPVRAFLLRNFSKIQVTLFEQPVFPEVQEEVVLLYASGFGGGSSSRIYMSQVDSIEELGSNAVFTAPVEPSSRWPIGQNALDAQVFLESLDTEKLARLSDYGSLRLGAVTGSNRFFALSAREAMDAGLSKSELIPICPPGSRHLRRLSFGDKEFNLLKDSGKRIYLFHPGNTLSAAAQAYIERGEELGIDKAYKCRVRNPWWMVPGLHDCDLFFTYMNGIGPNLCHNKAGVCYLNSIHGLTLNEGMPRDIAELLPVAALSTFTLLSAELVGRSYGGGILKLEPREAGKLLLPAPGLVLGCASKLRQATRPIEEALDEGRRDAATLIVDGILLPELGVTASEAQLAHGALLELRARRHRRSKTRKSDGSEN
;
A
#
# COMPACT_ATOMS: atom_id res chain seq x y z
N MET A 1 19.03 -7.13 -25.78
CA MET A 1 19.59 -7.93 -24.67
C MET A 1 19.30 -7.20 -23.37
N ALA A 2 18.66 -7.88 -22.40
CA ALA A 2 18.54 -7.33 -21.05
C ALA A 2 19.93 -7.18 -20.41
N TYR A 3 20.03 -6.28 -19.42
CA TYR A 3 21.30 -6.04 -18.74
C TYR A 3 21.80 -7.33 -18.06
N GLY A 4 22.86 -7.94 -18.60
CA GLY A 4 23.56 -9.08 -17.99
C GLY A 4 23.08 -10.49 -18.34
N SER A 5 22.12 -10.67 -19.25
CA SER A 5 21.68 -12.02 -19.69
C SER A 5 22.55 -12.60 -20.81
N VAL A 6 22.81 -13.91 -20.72
CA VAL A 6 23.52 -14.69 -21.75
C VAL A 6 22.55 -15.31 -22.77
N LEU A 7 21.24 -15.32 -22.48
CA LEU A 7 20.21 -15.86 -23.35
C LEU A 7 19.77 -14.85 -24.42
N LEU A 8 19.55 -15.34 -25.63
CA LEU A 8 19.06 -14.53 -26.75
C LEU A 8 17.60 -14.09 -26.49
N GLU A 9 17.22 -12.90 -26.97
CA GLU A 9 15.86 -12.35 -26.81
C GLU A 9 14.73 -13.24 -27.36
N ALA A 10 15.06 -14.14 -28.29
CA ALA A 10 14.14 -15.11 -28.84
C ALA A 10 13.74 -16.22 -27.83
N ASP A 11 14.66 -16.59 -26.93
CA ASP A 11 14.48 -17.69 -25.97
C ASP A 11 14.04 -17.20 -24.58
N ASP A 12 14.31 -15.93 -24.24
CA ASP A 12 13.91 -15.31 -22.98
C ASP A 12 13.26 -13.94 -23.18
N ASN A 13 12.03 -13.93 -23.70
CA ASN A 13 11.29 -12.68 -23.96
C ASN A 13 10.73 -12.04 -22.66
N ARG A 14 10.44 -10.73 -22.73
CA ARG A 14 9.96 -9.93 -21.59
C ARG A 14 8.69 -10.49 -20.92
N SER A 15 7.80 -11.11 -21.68
CA SER A 15 6.59 -11.78 -21.16
C SER A 15 6.94 -13.03 -20.36
N SER A 16 7.89 -13.84 -20.83
CA SER A 16 8.36 -15.06 -20.17
C SER A 16 9.08 -14.76 -18.84
N ARG A 17 9.92 -13.71 -18.80
CA ARG A 17 10.55 -13.24 -17.55
C ARG A 17 9.53 -12.78 -16.53
N LYS A 18 8.53 -12.01 -16.99
CA LYS A 18 7.47 -11.47 -16.15
C LYS A 18 6.56 -12.57 -15.59
N SER A 19 6.22 -13.59 -16.37
CA SER A 19 5.44 -14.74 -15.90
C SER A 19 6.21 -15.63 -14.92
N ARG A 20 7.55 -15.67 -15.03
CA ARG A 20 8.43 -16.38 -14.10
C ARG A 20 8.82 -15.56 -12.86
N GLY A 21 8.51 -14.26 -12.85
CA GLY A 21 8.95 -13.34 -11.79
C GLY A 21 10.48 -13.17 -11.71
N ALA A 22 11.22 -13.50 -12.77
CA ALA A 22 12.67 -13.46 -12.82
C ALA A 22 13.16 -12.06 -13.22
N PHE A 23 13.82 -11.36 -12.28
CA PHE A 23 14.43 -10.06 -12.51
C PHE A 23 15.94 -10.13 -12.27
N PHE A 24 16.72 -9.68 -13.25
CA PHE A 24 18.17 -9.71 -13.15
C PHE A 24 18.64 -8.75 -12.05
N THR A 25 19.26 -9.29 -11.01
CA THR A 25 19.67 -8.52 -9.84
C THR A 25 20.98 -7.79 -10.11
N PRO A 26 21.05 -6.45 -9.97
CA PRO A 26 22.30 -5.72 -10.08
C PRO A 26 23.35 -6.24 -9.11
N ARG A 27 24.59 -6.37 -9.59
CA ARG A 27 25.70 -6.94 -8.82
C ARG A 27 25.92 -6.26 -7.47
N GLY A 28 25.78 -4.93 -7.41
CA GLY A 28 25.93 -4.17 -6.16
C GLY A 28 24.92 -4.55 -5.06
N LEU A 29 23.70 -4.96 -5.43
CA LEU A 29 22.72 -5.48 -4.45
C LEU A 29 23.16 -6.85 -3.92
N ALA A 30 23.57 -7.74 -4.82
CA ALA A 30 24.04 -9.08 -4.48
C ALA A 30 25.28 -9.02 -3.57
N ASP A 31 26.24 -8.15 -3.88
CA ASP A 31 27.44 -7.94 -3.06
C ASP A 31 27.09 -7.39 -1.67
N SER A 32 26.13 -6.46 -1.57
CA SER A 32 25.70 -5.92 -0.28
C SER A 32 25.07 -6.98 0.61
N ILE A 33 24.19 -7.81 0.05
CA ILE A 33 23.57 -8.95 0.73
C ILE A 33 24.62 -9.99 1.15
N ALA A 34 25.53 -10.37 0.25
CA ALA A 34 26.60 -11.32 0.54
C ALA A 34 27.53 -10.81 1.65
N ARG A 35 27.94 -9.53 1.60
CA ARG A 35 28.76 -8.89 2.65
C ARG A 35 28.12 -8.97 4.04
N PHE A 36 26.80 -8.84 4.12
CA PHE A 36 26.05 -8.98 5.37
C PHE A 36 25.91 -10.44 5.82
N ALA A 37 25.42 -11.31 4.93
CA ALA A 37 24.97 -12.64 5.31
C ALA A 37 26.13 -13.64 5.47
N VAL A 38 27.19 -13.51 4.67
CA VAL A 38 28.38 -14.34 4.75
C VAL A 38 29.39 -13.67 5.68
N ALA A 39 29.46 -14.19 6.90
CA ALA A 39 30.19 -13.61 8.03
C ALA A 39 31.49 -14.36 8.34
N SER A 40 31.61 -15.60 7.89
CA SER A 40 32.78 -16.46 8.10
C SER A 40 33.20 -17.14 6.81
N LYS A 41 34.51 -17.43 6.67
CA LYS A 41 35.04 -18.22 5.56
C LYS A 41 34.54 -19.67 5.53
N TYR A 42 33.93 -20.14 6.63
CA TYR A 42 33.38 -21.48 6.79
C TYR A 42 31.86 -21.55 6.61
N ASP A 43 31.21 -20.42 6.29
CA ASP A 43 29.75 -20.38 6.16
C ASP A 43 29.30 -21.19 4.94
N ALA A 44 28.33 -22.10 5.16
CA ALA A 44 27.57 -22.71 4.07
C ALA A 44 26.46 -21.76 3.62
N VAL A 45 26.40 -21.46 2.33
CA VAL A 45 25.53 -20.43 1.72
C VAL A 45 24.57 -21.08 0.74
N PHE A 46 23.30 -20.69 0.83
CA PHE A 46 22.25 -21.17 -0.06
C PHE A 46 21.49 -20.04 -0.76
N GLU A 47 21.31 -20.17 -2.07
CA GLU A 47 20.45 -19.32 -2.90
C GLU A 47 19.25 -20.15 -3.44
N PRO A 48 18.05 -20.01 -2.86
CA PRO A 48 16.91 -20.90 -3.11
C PRO A 48 16.18 -20.69 -4.46
N SER A 49 16.51 -19.62 -5.19
CA SER A 49 15.97 -19.29 -6.51
C SER A 49 17.06 -18.60 -7.32
N CYS A 50 18.09 -19.36 -7.70
CA CYS A 50 19.37 -18.79 -8.09
C CYS A 50 19.42 -18.16 -9.48
N GLY A 51 18.45 -18.43 -10.36
CA GLY A 51 18.41 -17.87 -11.71
C GLY A 51 19.75 -18.06 -12.42
N GLU A 52 20.43 -16.97 -12.77
CA GLU A 52 21.77 -17.00 -13.36
C GLU A 52 22.93 -16.86 -12.32
N ALA A 53 22.75 -17.34 -11.09
CA ALA A 53 23.79 -17.47 -10.05
C ALA A 53 24.50 -16.18 -9.59
N ILE A 54 23.86 -15.00 -9.72
CA ILE A 54 24.49 -13.73 -9.37
C ILE A 54 24.82 -13.62 -7.87
N PHE A 55 23.98 -14.16 -6.98
CA PHE A 55 24.28 -14.15 -5.55
C PHE A 55 25.28 -15.24 -5.17
N LEU A 56 25.26 -16.42 -5.81
CA LEU A 56 26.32 -17.42 -5.63
C LEU A 56 27.71 -16.87 -5.97
N LEU A 57 27.85 -16.10 -7.07
CA LEU A 57 29.11 -15.42 -7.42
C LEU A 57 29.51 -14.39 -6.35
N ALA A 58 28.56 -13.59 -5.87
CA ALA A 58 28.82 -12.61 -4.81
C ALA A 58 29.23 -13.28 -3.48
N ALA A 59 28.62 -14.42 -3.14
CA ALA A 59 28.99 -15.23 -1.97
C ALA A 59 30.38 -15.84 -2.12
N ALA A 60 30.74 -16.35 -3.30
CA ALA A 60 32.06 -16.88 -3.58
C ALA A 60 33.14 -15.83 -3.32
N ASP A 61 32.97 -14.63 -3.92
CA ASP A 61 33.91 -13.51 -3.74
C ASP A 61 34.02 -13.11 -2.26
N ARG A 62 32.90 -13.09 -1.54
CA ARG A 62 32.88 -12.76 -0.12
C ARG A 62 33.60 -13.80 0.74
N LEU A 63 33.43 -15.10 0.46
CA LEU A 63 34.13 -16.17 1.16
C LEU A 63 35.65 -16.06 0.96
N VAL A 64 36.10 -15.80 -0.27
CA VAL A 64 37.53 -15.57 -0.58
C VAL A 64 38.06 -14.34 0.15
N GLN A 65 37.31 -13.24 0.17
CA GLN A 65 37.68 -12.04 0.94
C GLN A 65 37.83 -12.30 2.45
N LEU A 66 37.08 -13.26 2.99
CA LEU A 66 37.17 -13.70 4.39
C LEU A 66 38.29 -14.75 4.63
N GLY A 67 39.03 -15.13 3.57
CA GLY A 67 40.18 -16.03 3.63
C GLY A 67 39.86 -17.50 3.38
N ALA A 68 38.74 -17.82 2.71
CA ALA A 68 38.50 -19.16 2.16
C ALA A 68 39.48 -19.45 1.01
N CYS A 69 39.90 -20.70 0.85
CA CYS A 69 40.68 -21.10 -0.30
C CYS A 69 39.77 -21.09 -1.55
N PRO A 70 40.12 -20.38 -2.64
CA PRO A 70 39.31 -20.32 -3.85
C PRO A 70 38.88 -21.71 -4.37
N ASP A 71 39.79 -22.68 -4.33
CA ASP A 71 39.55 -24.05 -4.82
C ASP A 71 38.52 -24.82 -3.97
N SER A 72 38.30 -24.44 -2.70
CA SER A 72 37.39 -25.13 -1.79
C SER A 72 36.04 -24.43 -1.62
N VAL A 73 35.89 -23.19 -2.09
CA VAL A 73 34.69 -22.37 -1.89
C VAL A 73 33.42 -23.07 -2.37
N GLY A 74 33.50 -23.81 -3.47
CA GLY A 74 32.31 -24.43 -4.05
C GLY A 74 31.66 -25.53 -3.24
N THR A 75 32.37 -26.12 -2.29
CA THR A 75 31.79 -27.07 -1.32
C THR A 75 30.81 -26.39 -0.35
N GLN A 76 30.83 -25.06 -0.27
CA GLN A 76 30.03 -24.25 0.64
C GLN A 76 28.86 -23.55 -0.08
N LEU A 77 28.76 -23.67 -1.40
CA LEU A 77 27.79 -22.94 -2.22
C LEU A 77 26.71 -23.86 -2.78
N PHE A 78 25.45 -23.52 -2.49
CA PHE A 78 24.28 -24.28 -2.91
C PHE A 78 23.28 -23.35 -3.59
N GLY A 79 22.77 -23.72 -4.75
CA GLY A 79 21.70 -23.04 -5.46
C GLY A 79 20.55 -23.99 -5.77
N ASN A 80 19.33 -23.46 -5.81
CA ASN A 80 18.17 -24.15 -6.37
C ASN A 80 17.51 -23.26 -7.43
N GLU A 81 17.12 -23.86 -8.55
CA GLU A 81 16.42 -23.17 -9.63
C GLU A 81 15.30 -24.06 -10.17
N ILE A 82 14.11 -23.50 -10.38
CA ILE A 82 12.94 -24.28 -10.81
C ILE A 82 13.02 -24.67 -12.29
N HIS A 83 13.68 -23.86 -13.12
CA HIS A 83 13.80 -24.09 -14.55
C HIS A 83 15.19 -24.64 -14.93
N GLU A 84 15.23 -25.81 -15.56
CA GLU A 84 16.50 -26.48 -15.94
C GLU A 84 17.40 -25.58 -16.82
N GLU A 85 16.84 -24.89 -17.82
CA GLU A 85 17.62 -23.98 -18.68
C GLU A 85 18.32 -22.87 -17.88
N SER A 86 17.64 -22.31 -16.88
CA SER A 86 18.23 -21.29 -15.99
C SER A 86 19.28 -21.90 -15.08
N ALA A 87 19.06 -23.13 -14.57
CA ALA A 87 20.03 -23.86 -13.77
C ALA A 87 21.31 -24.17 -14.57
N GLU A 88 21.18 -24.59 -15.83
CA GLU A 88 22.31 -24.80 -16.75
C GLU A 88 23.08 -23.50 -17.01
N ALA A 89 22.37 -22.39 -17.26
CA ALA A 89 23.00 -21.07 -17.42
C ALA A 89 23.76 -20.63 -16.15
N ALA A 90 23.19 -20.85 -14.96
CA ALA A 90 23.88 -20.65 -13.68
C ALA A 90 25.17 -21.48 -13.57
N ARG A 91 25.11 -22.78 -13.85
CA ARG A 91 26.28 -23.68 -13.81
C ARG A 91 27.37 -23.21 -14.79
N ALA A 92 27.00 -22.83 -16.01
CA ALA A 92 27.93 -22.30 -17.02
C ALA A 92 28.59 -20.99 -16.57
N LYS A 93 27.81 -20.06 -15.99
CA LYS A 93 28.32 -18.77 -15.49
C LYS A 93 29.27 -18.93 -14.32
N LEU A 94 28.96 -19.82 -13.39
CA LEU A 94 29.83 -20.19 -12.27
C LEU A 94 31.15 -20.79 -12.79
N SER A 95 31.06 -21.76 -13.71
CA SER A 95 32.25 -22.39 -14.31
C SER A 95 33.12 -21.39 -15.06
N ALA A 96 32.53 -20.44 -15.79
CA ALA A 96 33.27 -19.40 -16.50
C ALA A 96 34.00 -18.44 -15.55
N ALA A 97 33.47 -18.24 -14.34
CA ALA A 97 34.11 -17.48 -13.27
C ALA A 97 35.12 -18.31 -12.45
N GLY A 98 35.34 -19.59 -12.78
CA GLY A 98 36.20 -20.49 -12.01
C GLY A 98 35.63 -20.88 -10.65
N VAL A 99 34.32 -20.72 -10.45
CA VAL A 99 33.62 -21.04 -9.20
C VAL A 99 32.87 -22.36 -9.39
N THR A 100 33.06 -23.29 -8.46
CA THR A 100 32.21 -24.49 -8.36
C THR A 100 31.06 -24.22 -7.38
N ALA A 101 29.90 -24.85 -7.58
CA ALA A 101 28.79 -24.82 -6.63
C ALA A 101 27.84 -26.00 -6.90
N THR A 102 27.07 -26.42 -5.90
CA THR A 102 25.99 -27.39 -6.09
C THR A 102 24.72 -26.66 -6.54
N VAL A 103 24.31 -26.83 -7.80
CA VAL A 103 23.06 -26.24 -8.32
C VAL A 103 22.05 -27.34 -8.58
N LEU A 104 20.98 -27.37 -7.78
CA LEU A 104 19.85 -28.29 -7.92
C LEU A 104 18.77 -27.69 -8.84
N THR A 105 18.09 -28.55 -9.58
CA THR A 105 16.92 -28.15 -10.38
C THR A 105 15.65 -28.72 -9.74
N GLY A 106 14.66 -27.86 -9.46
CA GLY A 106 13.38 -28.27 -8.91
C GLY A 106 12.63 -27.15 -8.19
N ASP A 107 11.36 -27.40 -7.84
CA ASP A 107 10.58 -26.47 -7.02
C ASP A 107 11.20 -26.39 -5.62
N PHE A 108 11.54 -25.18 -5.19
CA PHE A 108 12.09 -24.94 -3.86
C PHE A 108 11.13 -25.35 -2.74
N PHE A 109 9.82 -25.26 -2.97
CA PHE A 109 8.83 -25.74 -2.01
C PHE A 109 8.82 -27.27 -1.91
N ASP A 110 9.42 -28.00 -2.84
CA ASP A 110 9.63 -29.46 -2.76
C ASP A 110 10.83 -29.86 -1.91
N MET A 111 11.74 -28.93 -1.60
CA MET A 111 12.86 -29.20 -0.73
C MET A 111 12.44 -29.25 0.74
N GLU A 112 12.83 -30.33 1.41
CA GLU A 112 12.55 -30.49 2.84
C GLU A 112 13.64 -29.85 3.70
N PRO A 113 13.28 -28.91 4.60
CA PRO A 113 14.26 -28.28 5.46
C PRO A 113 15.08 -29.31 6.23
N SER A 114 14.50 -30.39 6.78
CA SER A 114 15.22 -31.39 7.59
C SER A 114 16.49 -31.98 6.97
N GLU A 115 16.61 -31.97 5.64
CA GLU A 115 17.74 -32.56 4.93
C GLU A 115 18.91 -31.57 4.74
N PHE A 116 18.65 -30.27 4.87
CA PHE A 116 19.61 -29.21 4.57
C PHE A 116 19.67 -28.16 5.68
N ARG A 117 20.86 -27.68 6.02
CA ARG A 117 21.03 -26.54 6.95
C ARG A 117 22.19 -25.65 6.53
N PHE A 118 21.92 -24.34 6.48
CA PHE A 118 22.86 -23.33 6.02
C PHE A 118 23.11 -22.25 7.06
N ASP A 119 24.29 -21.65 7.02
CA ASP A 119 24.67 -20.52 7.88
C ASP A 119 24.10 -19.20 7.33
N ALA A 120 24.04 -19.09 5.99
CA ALA A 120 23.53 -17.94 5.28
C ALA A 120 22.59 -18.35 4.14
N ILE A 121 21.49 -17.60 4.01
CA ILE A 121 20.60 -17.70 2.85
C ILE A 121 20.49 -16.34 2.20
N ILE A 122 20.71 -16.29 0.90
CA ILE A 122 20.73 -15.05 0.11
C ILE A 122 19.90 -15.18 -1.17
N GLY A 123 19.48 -14.07 -1.77
CA GLY A 123 18.81 -14.11 -3.08
C GLY A 123 17.79 -13.02 -3.34
N ASN A 124 17.04 -13.22 -4.42
CA ASN A 124 15.91 -12.41 -4.83
C ASN A 124 14.71 -13.34 -5.12
N PRO A 125 13.81 -13.58 -4.14
CA PRO A 125 12.66 -14.45 -4.33
C PRO A 125 11.75 -14.02 -5.50
N PRO A 126 10.98 -14.94 -6.12
CA PRO A 126 10.09 -14.59 -7.22
C PRO A 126 8.88 -13.75 -6.77
N TYR A 127 8.48 -12.74 -7.57
CA TYR A 127 7.37 -11.80 -7.27
C TYR A 127 6.10 -12.08 -8.08
N ILE A 128 5.60 -13.31 -8.05
CA ILE A 128 4.40 -13.72 -8.79
C ILE A 128 3.16 -13.20 -8.06
N ARG A 129 2.25 -12.56 -8.80
CA ARG A 129 0.99 -12.02 -8.24
C ARG A 129 0.02 -13.14 -7.92
N TYR A 130 -0.85 -12.93 -6.93
CA TYR A 130 -1.81 -13.94 -6.46
C TYR A 130 -2.77 -14.49 -7.53
N GLN A 131 -2.96 -13.76 -8.63
CA GLN A 131 -3.80 -14.19 -9.76
C GLN A 131 -3.10 -15.27 -10.61
N GLU A 132 -1.78 -15.21 -10.66
CA GLU A 132 -0.90 -16.11 -11.42
C GLU A 132 -0.34 -17.22 -10.52
N PHE A 133 -0.11 -16.93 -9.24
CA PHE A 133 0.22 -17.92 -8.22
C PHE A 133 -1.05 -18.65 -7.76
N ALA A 134 -1.38 -19.76 -8.40
CA ALA A 134 -2.60 -20.54 -8.17
C ALA A 134 -2.31 -22.06 -8.15
N GLY A 135 -3.33 -22.86 -7.82
CA GLY A 135 -3.22 -24.33 -7.90
C GLY A 135 -2.41 -24.98 -6.77
N ALA A 136 -1.76 -26.11 -7.10
CA ALA A 136 -1.11 -27.00 -6.14
C ALA A 136 0.13 -26.38 -5.47
N GLU A 137 0.98 -25.70 -6.23
CA GLU A 137 2.19 -25.01 -5.74
C GLU A 137 1.85 -24.02 -4.62
N ARG A 138 0.79 -23.24 -4.82
CA ARG A 138 0.31 -22.30 -3.80
C ARG A 138 -0.28 -23.00 -2.58
N ALA A 139 -1.01 -24.10 -2.77
CA ALA A 139 -1.54 -24.86 -1.65
C ALA A 139 -0.39 -25.38 -0.78
N LYS A 140 0.67 -25.88 -1.41
CA LYS A 140 1.89 -26.35 -0.74
C LYS A 140 2.62 -25.24 0.02
N ALA A 141 2.95 -24.14 -0.66
CA ALA A 141 3.62 -23.00 -0.05
C ALA A 141 2.85 -22.42 1.16
N ARG A 142 1.50 -22.46 1.12
CA ARG A 142 0.65 -22.06 2.25
C ARG A 142 0.65 -23.08 3.39
N ALA A 143 0.67 -24.38 3.08
CA ALA A 143 0.77 -25.43 4.09
C ALA A 143 2.13 -25.35 4.82
N ASP A 144 3.22 -25.13 4.08
CA ASP A 144 4.56 -24.98 4.65
C ASP A 144 4.68 -23.74 5.53
N ALA A 145 4.15 -22.61 5.06
CA ALA A 145 4.09 -21.39 5.86
C ALA A 145 3.24 -21.60 7.13
N LEU A 146 2.12 -22.33 7.03
CA LEU A 146 1.27 -22.66 8.17
C LEU A 146 2.01 -23.55 9.18
N ALA A 147 2.80 -24.51 8.72
CA ALA A 147 3.65 -25.34 9.57
C ALA A 147 4.70 -24.50 10.35
N ALA A 148 5.13 -23.38 9.79
CA ALA A 148 5.96 -22.37 10.48
C ALA A 148 5.15 -21.37 11.34
N GLY A 149 3.85 -21.57 11.49
CA GLY A 149 2.94 -20.71 12.26
C GLY A 149 2.54 -19.43 11.53
N VAL A 150 2.67 -19.37 10.21
CA VAL A 150 2.38 -18.19 9.39
C VAL A 150 1.18 -18.44 8.48
N ARG A 151 0.06 -17.77 8.76
CA ARG A 151 -1.14 -17.86 7.91
C ARG A 151 -1.01 -16.89 6.73
N ILE A 152 -0.75 -17.44 5.54
CA ILE A 152 -0.66 -16.66 4.30
C ILE A 152 -2.04 -16.54 3.63
N ASP A 153 -2.44 -15.29 3.38
CA ASP A 153 -3.70 -14.94 2.71
C ASP A 153 -3.70 -15.33 1.23
N ALA A 154 -4.89 -15.52 0.67
CA ALA A 154 -5.07 -15.83 -0.73
C ALA A 154 -4.65 -14.69 -1.70
N LEU A 155 -4.45 -13.48 -1.21
CA LEU A 155 -4.02 -12.33 -1.99
C LEU A 155 -2.50 -12.10 -1.92
N ALA A 156 -1.77 -12.93 -1.19
CA ALA A 156 -0.33 -12.80 -1.03
C ALA A 156 0.43 -13.15 -2.32
N SER A 157 1.48 -12.39 -2.62
CA SER A 157 2.47 -12.73 -3.65
C SER A 157 3.40 -13.85 -3.18
N SER A 158 4.01 -14.58 -4.12
CA SER A 158 4.86 -15.75 -3.87
C SER A 158 6.07 -15.47 -2.97
N TRP A 159 6.61 -14.25 -2.94
CA TRP A 159 7.73 -13.89 -2.06
C TRP A 159 7.40 -14.12 -0.57
N ALA A 160 6.14 -13.95 -0.17
CA ALA A 160 5.74 -14.02 1.24
C ALA A 160 5.91 -15.43 1.84
N PRO A 161 5.32 -16.51 1.28
CA PRO A 161 5.60 -17.86 1.75
C PRO A 161 7.05 -18.29 1.47
N PHE A 162 7.68 -17.80 0.40
CA PHE A 162 9.06 -18.14 0.05
C PHE A 162 10.06 -17.70 1.14
N VAL A 163 9.91 -16.48 1.68
CA VAL A 163 10.73 -15.98 2.79
C VAL A 163 10.61 -16.86 4.04
N VAL A 164 9.38 -17.28 4.35
CA VAL A 164 9.10 -18.13 5.52
C VAL A 164 9.73 -19.51 5.33
N HIS A 165 9.58 -20.11 4.15
CA HIS A 165 10.17 -21.41 3.82
C HIS A 165 11.71 -21.36 3.86
N ALA A 166 12.31 -20.36 3.21
CA ALA A 166 13.75 -20.13 3.20
C ALA A 166 14.33 -20.06 4.62
N ALA A 167 13.73 -19.30 5.53
CA ALA A 167 14.24 -19.17 6.89
C ALA A 167 14.32 -20.51 7.65
N ARG A 168 13.51 -21.53 7.28
CA ARG A 168 13.53 -22.86 7.93
C ARG A 168 14.80 -23.67 7.63
N PHE A 169 15.53 -23.32 6.57
CA PHE A 169 16.81 -23.94 6.20
C PHE A 169 17.99 -23.35 6.98
N LEU A 170 17.78 -22.30 7.79
CA LEU A 170 18.84 -21.71 8.59
C LEU A 170 19.19 -22.57 9.81
N LYS A 171 20.49 -22.63 10.11
CA LYS A 171 20.99 -23.07 11.42
C LYS A 171 20.62 -22.03 12.49
N PRO A 172 20.57 -22.41 13.78
CA PRO A 172 20.54 -21.44 14.87
C PRO A 172 21.68 -20.43 14.74
N GLY A 173 21.39 -19.14 14.89
CA GLY A 173 22.34 -18.04 14.65
C GLY A 173 22.50 -17.63 13.18
N GLY A 174 21.83 -18.32 12.25
CA GLY A 174 21.91 -18.08 10.81
C GLY A 174 21.42 -16.71 10.36
N ARG A 175 21.74 -16.36 9.11
CA ARG A 175 21.52 -15.04 8.51
C ARG A 175 20.75 -15.16 7.20
N LEU A 176 19.79 -14.26 6.99
CA LEU A 176 18.96 -14.16 5.79
C LEU A 176 19.16 -12.79 5.15
N GLY A 177 19.52 -12.75 3.87
CA GLY A 177 19.65 -11.52 3.10
C GLY A 177 18.85 -11.59 1.80
N PHE A 178 17.79 -10.79 1.66
CA PHE A 178 16.94 -10.83 0.47
C PHE A 178 16.66 -9.46 -0.12
N VAL A 179 16.55 -9.43 -1.46
CA VAL A 179 15.83 -8.36 -2.17
C VAL A 179 14.35 -8.70 -2.12
N LEU A 180 13.52 -7.83 -1.56
CA LEU A 180 12.08 -8.05 -1.41
C LEU A 180 11.30 -6.84 -1.91
N PRO A 181 10.02 -7.00 -2.32
CA PRO A 181 9.21 -5.84 -2.66
C PRO A 181 8.94 -5.00 -1.40
N ALA A 182 8.89 -3.68 -1.56
CA ALA A 182 8.54 -2.73 -0.50
C ALA A 182 7.14 -2.98 0.09
N GLU A 183 6.33 -3.83 -0.56
CA GLU A 183 5.11 -4.41 -0.01
C GLU A 183 5.31 -4.98 1.40
N LEU A 184 6.47 -5.58 1.68
CA LEU A 184 6.86 -6.06 3.02
C LEU A 184 6.53 -5.05 4.12
N LEU A 185 6.77 -3.76 3.88
CA LEU A 185 6.64 -2.71 4.89
C LEU A 185 5.18 -2.40 5.24
N THR A 186 4.28 -2.43 4.26
CA THR A 186 2.96 -1.76 4.41
C THR A 186 1.74 -2.60 4.07
N VAL A 187 1.86 -3.64 3.24
CA VAL A 187 0.68 -4.41 2.84
C VAL A 187 0.19 -5.29 3.98
N GLN A 188 -1.13 -5.49 4.01
CA GLN A 188 -1.78 -6.21 5.11
C GLN A 188 -1.45 -7.70 5.11
N TYR A 189 -1.35 -8.33 3.93
CA TYR A 189 -1.05 -9.77 3.83
C TYR A 189 0.38 -10.09 4.32
N ALA A 190 1.29 -9.11 4.35
CA ALA A 190 2.65 -9.26 4.85
C ALA A 190 2.75 -9.14 6.39
N ALA A 191 1.68 -8.74 7.09
CA ALA A 191 1.66 -8.69 8.56
C ALA A 191 2.11 -10.01 9.24
N PRO A 192 1.60 -11.20 8.86
CA PRO A 192 2.08 -12.46 9.42
C PRO A 192 3.55 -12.75 9.09
N VAL A 193 4.08 -12.27 7.96
CA VAL A 193 5.51 -12.41 7.60
C VAL A 193 6.38 -11.50 8.46
N ARG A 194 5.98 -10.24 8.68
CA ARG A 194 6.68 -9.34 9.61
C ARG A 194 6.72 -9.90 11.02
N ALA A 195 5.59 -10.43 11.50
CA ALA A 195 5.50 -11.10 12.80
C ALA A 195 6.43 -12.33 12.89
N PHE A 196 6.52 -13.10 11.81
CA PHE A 196 7.44 -14.23 11.72
C PHE A 196 8.90 -13.78 11.79
N LEU A 197 9.31 -12.78 11.01
CA LEU A 197 10.67 -12.26 11.02
C LEU A 197 11.04 -11.75 12.42
N LEU A 198 10.17 -10.92 13.03
CA LEU A 198 10.40 -10.37 14.37
C LEU A 198 10.48 -11.44 15.45
N ARG A 199 9.73 -12.54 15.33
CA ARG A 199 9.77 -13.64 16.31
C ARG A 199 11.02 -14.52 16.19
N ASN A 200 11.55 -14.70 14.98
CA ASN A 200 12.57 -15.71 14.71
C ASN A 200 13.98 -15.14 14.55
N PHE A 201 14.16 -13.82 14.38
CA PHE A 201 15.46 -13.19 14.24
C PHE A 201 15.69 -12.19 15.37
N SER A 202 16.88 -12.20 15.96
CA SER A 202 17.26 -11.27 17.03
C SER A 202 17.63 -9.87 16.53
N LYS A 203 17.91 -9.73 15.21
CA LYS A 203 18.12 -8.44 14.56
C LYS A 203 17.57 -8.45 13.14
N ILE A 204 16.86 -7.37 12.78
CA ILE A 204 16.36 -7.12 11.43
C ILE A 204 16.78 -5.72 11.01
N GLN A 205 17.38 -5.62 9.84
CA GLN A 205 17.70 -4.36 9.17
C GLN A 205 17.03 -4.31 7.79
N VAL A 206 16.56 -3.13 7.42
CA VAL A 206 15.95 -2.87 6.11
C VAL A 206 16.60 -1.65 5.47
N THR A 207 17.04 -1.78 4.22
CA THR A 207 17.49 -0.64 3.42
C THR A 207 16.44 -0.30 2.36
N LEU A 208 16.03 0.97 2.34
CA LEU A 208 15.11 1.53 1.37
C LEU A 208 15.86 2.36 0.33
N PHE A 209 15.30 2.44 -0.88
CA PHE A 209 15.83 3.26 -1.96
C PHE A 209 14.87 4.41 -2.27
N GLU A 210 15.41 5.60 -2.55
CA GLU A 210 14.62 6.73 -3.04
C GLU A 210 14.38 6.69 -4.55
N GLN A 211 15.24 6.00 -5.29
CA GLN A 211 15.10 5.77 -6.72
C GLN A 211 14.88 4.28 -7.04
N PRO A 212 14.20 3.94 -8.15
CA PRO A 212 14.11 2.57 -8.63
C PRO A 212 15.51 2.00 -8.90
N VAL A 213 15.82 0.86 -8.30
CA VAL A 213 17.12 0.18 -8.48
C VAL A 213 17.13 -0.84 -9.62
N PHE A 214 15.95 -1.21 -10.11
CA PHE A 214 15.81 -2.05 -11.29
C PHE A 214 15.24 -1.22 -12.43
N PRO A 215 15.97 -1.03 -13.54
CA PRO A 215 15.50 -0.21 -14.67
C PRO A 215 14.26 -0.79 -15.37
N GLU A 216 14.13 -2.12 -15.39
CA GLU A 216 13.15 -2.82 -16.23
C GLU A 216 11.78 -3.03 -15.55
N VAL A 217 11.68 -2.74 -14.24
CA VAL A 217 10.49 -2.95 -13.43
C VAL A 217 10.09 -1.74 -12.60
N GLN A 218 8.79 -1.68 -12.33
CA GLN A 218 8.19 -0.60 -11.55
C GLN A 218 7.93 -1.00 -10.09
N GLU A 219 8.21 -2.24 -9.70
CA GLU A 219 8.11 -2.66 -8.29
C GLU A 219 9.24 -2.03 -7.46
N GLU A 220 8.87 -1.26 -6.43
CA GLU A 220 9.80 -0.78 -5.42
C GLU A 220 10.31 -1.97 -4.60
N VAL A 221 11.61 -2.01 -4.34
CA VAL A 221 12.24 -3.05 -3.54
C VAL A 221 12.90 -2.49 -2.29
N VAL A 222 13.15 -3.37 -1.34
CA VAL A 222 13.95 -3.15 -0.14
C VAL A 222 14.98 -4.27 -0.01
N LEU A 223 16.11 -3.98 0.65
CA LEU A 223 17.02 -5.03 1.10
C LEU A 223 16.67 -5.41 2.53
N LEU A 224 16.32 -6.67 2.75
CA LEU A 224 16.12 -7.25 4.07
C LEU A 224 17.41 -7.95 4.51
N TYR A 225 17.86 -7.61 5.71
CA TYR A 225 19.00 -8.25 6.38
C TYR A 225 18.53 -8.74 7.75
N ALA A 226 18.39 -10.04 7.95
CA ALA A 226 17.97 -10.62 9.21
C ALA A 226 19.06 -11.55 9.76
N SER A 227 19.38 -11.46 11.05
CA SER A 227 20.41 -12.28 11.69
C SER A 227 19.98 -12.82 13.05
N GLY A 228 20.69 -13.85 13.50
CA GLY A 228 20.41 -14.50 14.78
C GLY A 228 19.13 -15.33 14.71
N PHE A 229 18.95 -16.12 13.66
CA PHE A 229 17.82 -17.04 13.55
C PHE A 229 17.71 -17.96 14.78
N GLY A 230 16.54 -18.04 15.41
CA GLY A 230 16.33 -18.79 16.66
C GLY A 230 16.98 -18.15 17.90
N GLY A 231 17.59 -16.97 17.78
CA GLY A 231 18.28 -16.25 18.87
C GLY A 231 17.39 -15.36 19.72
N GLY A 232 16.07 -15.40 19.54
CA GLY A 232 15.09 -14.58 20.26
C GLY A 232 14.30 -13.64 19.34
N SER A 233 13.38 -12.89 19.94
CA SER A 233 12.51 -11.95 19.22
C SER A 233 13.06 -10.53 19.20
N SER A 234 12.86 -9.84 18.09
CA SER A 234 13.11 -8.41 17.91
C SER A 234 11.86 -7.57 18.18
N SER A 235 11.99 -6.47 18.92
CA SER A 235 10.97 -5.41 19.10
C SER A 235 11.31 -4.12 18.35
N ARG A 236 12.44 -4.12 17.64
CA ARG A 236 12.95 -2.98 16.87
C ARG A 236 13.50 -3.46 15.54
N ILE A 237 13.41 -2.61 14.53
CA ILE A 237 14.13 -2.78 13.26
C ILE A 237 15.14 -1.65 13.08
N TYR A 238 16.21 -1.97 12.37
CA TYR A 238 17.22 -1.03 11.92
C TYR A 238 16.89 -0.62 10.49
N MET A 239 17.00 0.65 10.17
CA MET A 239 16.60 1.14 8.87
C MET A 239 17.65 2.09 8.32
N SER A 240 17.94 1.97 7.03
CA SER A 240 18.73 2.95 6.30
C SER A 240 18.00 3.33 5.03
N GLN A 241 18.22 4.56 4.57
CA GLN A 241 17.67 5.04 3.32
C GLN A 241 18.82 5.54 2.46
N VAL A 242 18.85 5.12 1.21
CA VAL A 242 19.88 5.46 0.22
C VAL A 242 19.24 5.96 -1.06
N ASP A 243 19.93 6.83 -1.81
CA ASP A 243 19.38 7.29 -3.09
C ASP A 243 19.54 6.22 -4.17
N SER A 244 20.67 5.51 -4.18
CA SER A 244 21.02 4.51 -5.19
C SER A 244 21.82 3.33 -4.61
N ILE A 245 22.22 2.39 -5.49
CA ILE A 245 22.98 1.19 -5.13
C ILE A 245 24.41 1.56 -4.67
N GLU A 246 24.97 2.63 -5.24
CA GLU A 246 26.33 3.10 -4.99
C GLU A 246 26.53 3.62 -3.55
N GLU A 247 25.44 4.01 -2.88
CA GLU A 247 25.42 4.50 -1.50
C GLU A 247 25.16 3.40 -0.46
N LEU A 248 25.10 2.13 -0.87
CA LEU A 248 24.88 1.04 0.07
C LEU A 248 26.01 0.95 1.11
N GLY A 249 25.65 1.20 2.36
CA GLY A 249 26.57 1.17 3.51
C GLY A 249 27.13 2.54 3.93
N SER A 250 26.81 3.63 3.24
CA SER A 250 27.29 4.98 3.61
C SER A 250 26.35 5.74 4.55
N ASN A 251 25.07 5.37 4.60
CA ASN A 251 24.04 6.20 5.25
C ASN A 251 23.77 5.80 6.70
N ALA A 252 23.35 6.78 7.49
CA ALA A 252 23.02 6.58 8.89
C ALA A 252 21.89 5.56 9.05
N VAL A 253 22.10 4.65 10.00
CA VAL A 253 21.08 3.66 10.40
C VAL A 253 20.29 4.24 11.56
N PHE A 254 18.98 4.35 11.38
CA PHE A 254 18.05 4.70 12.45
C PHE A 254 17.31 3.45 12.96
N THR A 255 16.64 3.56 14.11
CA THR A 255 15.93 2.42 14.69
C THR A 255 14.46 2.77 14.92
N ALA A 256 13.57 1.87 14.50
CA ALA A 256 12.14 2.01 14.68
C ALA A 256 11.62 0.93 15.65
N PRO A 257 10.87 1.30 16.71
CA PRO A 257 10.09 0.32 17.45
C PRO A 257 9.01 -0.26 16.53
N VAL A 258 8.77 -1.57 16.63
CA VAL A 258 7.77 -2.22 15.79
C VAL A 258 7.01 -3.28 16.57
N GLU A 259 5.73 -3.43 16.22
CA GLU A 259 4.88 -4.50 16.71
C GLU A 259 4.79 -5.61 15.66
N PRO A 260 4.61 -6.89 16.06
CA PRO A 260 4.62 -8.02 15.13
C PRO A 260 3.71 -7.86 13.90
N SER A 261 2.52 -7.28 14.07
CA SER A 261 1.54 -7.08 12.99
C SER A 261 1.44 -5.66 12.45
N SER A 262 2.21 -4.70 12.98
CA SER A 262 2.14 -3.31 12.51
C SER A 262 2.78 -3.16 11.14
N ARG A 263 2.51 -2.05 10.46
CA ARG A 263 3.32 -1.63 9.31
C ARG A 263 4.68 -1.16 9.83
N TRP A 264 5.71 -1.26 9.00
CA TRP A 264 7.00 -0.65 9.27
C TRP A 264 7.05 0.74 8.64
N PRO A 265 7.65 1.74 9.31
CA PRO A 265 7.74 3.09 8.77
C PRO A 265 8.56 3.09 7.48
N ILE A 266 8.15 3.91 6.51
CA ILE A 266 8.90 4.06 5.26
C ILE A 266 9.82 5.28 5.44
N GLY A 267 11.04 5.07 5.94
CA GLY A 267 12.03 6.14 6.15
C GLY A 267 11.87 6.90 7.47
N GLN A 268 12.84 7.78 7.76
CA GLN A 268 12.95 8.52 9.02
C GLN A 268 11.73 9.42 9.26
N ASN A 269 11.27 10.17 8.25
CA ASN A 269 10.14 11.08 8.40
C ASN A 269 8.83 10.37 8.78
N ALA A 270 8.63 9.13 8.31
CA ALA A 270 7.47 8.34 8.68
C ALA A 270 7.56 7.88 10.15
N LEU A 271 8.77 7.60 10.63
CA LEU A 271 9.04 7.27 12.03
C LEU A 271 8.84 8.50 12.92
N ASP A 272 9.42 9.65 12.57
CA ASP A 272 9.26 10.90 13.33
C ASP A 272 7.79 11.31 13.41
N ALA A 273 7.06 11.14 12.30
CA ALA A 273 5.63 11.34 12.25
C ALA A 273 4.86 10.41 13.21
N GLN A 274 5.24 9.13 13.25
CA GLN A 274 4.64 8.16 14.16
C GLN A 274 4.92 8.52 15.63
N VAL A 275 6.18 8.84 15.96
CA VAL A 275 6.60 9.24 17.31
C VAL A 275 5.85 10.50 17.76
N PHE A 276 5.73 11.49 16.87
CA PHE A 276 4.95 12.69 17.15
C PHE A 276 3.50 12.34 17.49
N LEU A 277 2.83 11.53 16.69
CA LEU A 277 1.43 11.13 16.94
C LEU A 277 1.26 10.31 18.24
N GLU A 278 2.24 9.46 18.57
CA GLU A 278 2.25 8.67 19.80
C GLU A 278 2.52 9.53 21.05
N SER A 279 3.16 10.69 20.89
CA SER A 279 3.41 11.64 21.98
C SER A 279 2.20 12.52 22.33
N LEU A 280 1.19 12.58 21.45
CA LEU A 280 -0.01 13.38 21.68
C LEU A 280 -0.89 12.76 22.77
N ASP A 281 -1.57 13.63 23.53
CA ASP A 281 -2.53 13.23 24.57
C ASP A 281 -3.66 12.36 23.98
N THR A 282 -3.65 11.07 24.32
CA THR A 282 -4.57 10.08 23.79
C THR A 282 -6.03 10.34 24.17
N GLU A 283 -6.30 11.07 25.27
CA GLU A 283 -7.68 11.42 25.66
C GLU A 283 -8.28 12.50 24.75
N LYS A 284 -7.41 13.26 24.07
CA LYS A 284 -7.79 14.32 23.13
C LYS A 284 -7.77 13.84 21.68
N LEU A 285 -7.52 12.56 21.44
CA LEU A 285 -7.54 11.94 20.12
C LEU A 285 -8.64 10.89 20.05
N ALA A 286 -9.23 10.73 18.87
CA ALA A 286 -10.18 9.67 18.57
C ALA A 286 -9.87 9.09 17.19
N ARG A 287 -10.22 7.82 16.97
CA ARG A 287 -10.21 7.23 15.64
C ARG A 287 -11.47 7.62 14.89
N LEU A 288 -11.43 7.68 13.56
CA LEU A 288 -12.63 7.89 12.74
C LEU A 288 -13.74 6.85 13.03
N SER A 289 -13.37 5.62 13.38
CA SER A 289 -14.33 4.59 13.80
C SER A 289 -15.06 4.90 15.10
N ASP A 290 -14.49 5.75 15.97
CA ASP A 290 -15.06 6.09 17.27
C ASP A 290 -16.17 7.14 17.12
N TYR A 291 -16.16 7.88 16.01
CA TYR A 291 -17.22 8.81 15.64
C TYR A 291 -18.48 8.11 15.11
N GLY A 292 -18.31 6.97 14.42
CA GLY A 292 -19.43 6.23 13.86
C GLY A 292 -19.08 5.24 12.76
N SER A 293 -20.10 4.81 12.03
CA SER A 293 -20.00 3.78 11.01
C SER A 293 -19.61 4.37 9.65
N LEU A 294 -18.42 4.04 9.17
CA LEU A 294 -17.95 4.38 7.83
C LEU A 294 -18.39 3.33 6.80
N ARG A 295 -19.09 3.75 5.74
CA ARG A 295 -19.64 2.88 4.69
C ARG A 295 -19.22 3.33 3.30
N LEU A 296 -19.02 2.35 2.41
CA LEU A 296 -18.85 2.61 0.99
C LEU A 296 -20.20 3.00 0.37
N GLY A 297 -20.21 4.01 -0.51
CA GLY A 297 -21.45 4.38 -1.21
C GLY A 297 -21.95 3.31 -2.18
N ALA A 298 -23.19 3.48 -2.65
CA ALA A 298 -23.85 2.49 -3.49
C ALA A 298 -23.07 2.21 -4.79
N VAL A 299 -23.00 0.93 -5.17
CA VAL A 299 -22.32 0.48 -6.40
C VAL A 299 -23.36 0.24 -7.48
N THR A 300 -23.45 1.17 -8.43
CA THR A 300 -24.46 1.12 -9.50
C THR A 300 -24.16 0.02 -10.53
N GLY A 301 -22.88 -0.18 -10.85
CA GLY A 301 -22.42 -1.00 -11.99
C GLY A 301 -22.15 -0.17 -13.24
N SER A 302 -22.84 0.96 -13.41
CA SER A 302 -22.58 1.96 -14.45
C SER A 302 -23.08 3.33 -13.99
N ASN A 303 -22.21 4.12 -13.36
CA ASN A 303 -22.57 5.49 -12.96
C ASN A 303 -22.99 6.34 -14.17
N ARG A 304 -22.57 5.96 -15.39
CA ARG A 304 -22.94 6.69 -16.59
C ARG A 304 -24.41 6.53 -16.99
N PHE A 305 -25.02 5.41 -16.63
CA PHE A 305 -26.42 5.11 -16.90
C PHE A 305 -27.33 5.47 -15.71
N PHE A 306 -26.89 5.15 -14.49
CA PHE A 306 -27.73 5.32 -13.31
C PHE A 306 -27.72 6.76 -12.76
N ALA A 307 -26.61 7.48 -12.87
CA ALA A 307 -26.55 8.87 -12.39
C ALA A 307 -26.92 9.83 -13.53
N LEU A 308 -27.88 10.71 -13.27
CA LEU A 308 -28.52 11.61 -14.23
C LEU A 308 -28.39 13.07 -13.77
N SER A 309 -28.10 13.96 -14.71
CA SER A 309 -28.31 15.39 -14.54
C SER A 309 -29.80 15.72 -14.62
N ALA A 310 -30.18 16.93 -14.16
CA ALA A 310 -31.56 17.39 -14.28
C ALA A 310 -32.06 17.37 -15.74
N ARG A 311 -31.17 17.68 -16.69
CA ARG A 311 -31.48 17.63 -18.12
C ARG A 311 -31.65 16.21 -18.63
N GLU A 312 -30.72 15.31 -18.32
CA GLU A 312 -30.83 13.89 -18.75
C GLU A 312 -32.10 13.23 -18.20
N ALA A 313 -32.49 13.53 -16.96
CA ALA A 313 -33.73 13.02 -16.36
C ALA A 313 -34.99 13.57 -17.07
N MET A 314 -34.99 14.87 -17.40
CA MET A 314 -36.08 15.52 -18.14
C MET A 314 -36.19 14.99 -19.58
N ASP A 315 -35.07 14.85 -20.29
CA ASP A 315 -35.01 14.33 -21.65
C ASP A 315 -35.49 12.87 -21.71
N ALA A 316 -35.27 12.10 -20.63
CA ALA A 316 -35.79 10.74 -20.46
C ALA A 316 -37.27 10.69 -20.02
N GLY A 317 -37.92 11.83 -19.74
CA GLY A 317 -39.31 11.88 -19.28
C GLY A 317 -39.52 11.35 -17.85
N LEU A 318 -38.47 11.26 -17.04
CA LEU A 318 -38.51 10.67 -15.71
C LEU A 318 -39.09 11.64 -14.68
N SER A 319 -39.98 11.13 -13.84
CA SER A 319 -40.60 11.89 -12.75
C SER A 319 -39.73 11.93 -11.50
N LYS A 320 -40.00 12.86 -10.58
CA LYS A 320 -39.29 12.95 -9.29
C LYS A 320 -39.41 11.68 -8.43
N SER A 321 -40.51 10.93 -8.54
CA SER A 321 -40.71 9.68 -7.81
C SER A 321 -39.81 8.52 -8.29
N GLU A 322 -39.15 8.70 -9.45
CA GLU A 322 -38.25 7.70 -10.03
C GLU A 322 -36.77 8.09 -9.88
N LEU A 323 -36.52 9.15 -9.11
CA LEU A 323 -35.22 9.77 -8.96
C LEU A 323 -34.93 9.99 -7.47
N ILE A 324 -33.73 9.60 -7.06
CA ILE A 324 -33.21 9.92 -5.71
C ILE A 324 -32.12 10.99 -5.85
N PRO A 325 -32.19 12.11 -5.11
CA PRO A 325 -31.09 13.06 -5.02
C PRO A 325 -29.82 12.40 -4.47
N ILE A 326 -28.70 12.60 -5.16
CA ILE A 326 -27.39 12.08 -4.76
C ILE A 326 -26.31 13.15 -4.80
N CYS A 327 -25.28 12.96 -3.99
CA CYS A 327 -23.97 13.56 -4.21
C CYS A 327 -23.42 13.03 -5.55
N PRO A 328 -23.06 13.91 -6.51
CA PRO A 328 -22.63 13.48 -7.84
C PRO A 328 -21.41 12.55 -7.83
N PRO A 329 -21.28 11.63 -8.80
CA PRO A 329 -20.08 10.81 -8.93
C PRO A 329 -18.79 11.63 -8.96
N GLY A 330 -17.80 11.19 -8.20
CA GLY A 330 -16.52 11.87 -8.01
C GLY A 330 -16.44 12.60 -6.66
N SER A 331 -15.28 13.18 -6.35
CA SER A 331 -15.06 13.80 -5.03
C SER A 331 -14.45 15.20 -5.06
N ARG A 332 -14.10 15.73 -6.24
CA ARG A 332 -13.45 17.05 -6.37
C ARG A 332 -14.29 18.18 -5.76
N HIS A 333 -15.61 18.14 -5.95
CA HIS A 333 -16.55 19.13 -5.42
C HIS A 333 -16.73 19.05 -3.89
N LEU A 334 -16.24 17.97 -3.26
CA LEU A 334 -16.27 17.77 -1.81
C LEU A 334 -14.97 18.20 -1.13
N ARG A 335 -14.10 18.95 -1.81
CA ARG A 335 -12.90 19.56 -1.19
C ARG A 335 -13.26 20.86 -0.48
N ARG A 336 -14.24 20.77 0.43
CA ARG A 336 -14.83 21.86 1.22
C ARG A 336 -15.47 21.35 2.50
N LEU A 337 -15.86 22.24 3.39
CA LEU A 337 -16.30 21.89 4.74
C LEU A 337 -17.74 21.37 4.78
N SER A 338 -18.63 21.88 3.92
CA SER A 338 -20.03 21.46 3.87
C SER A 338 -20.60 21.38 2.45
N PHE A 339 -21.65 20.57 2.30
CA PHE A 339 -22.42 20.36 1.08
C PHE A 339 -23.91 20.52 1.40
N GLY A 340 -24.46 21.70 1.14
CA GLY A 340 -25.88 22.03 1.34
C GLY A 340 -26.63 22.29 0.03
N ASP A 341 -27.84 22.83 0.15
CA ASP A 341 -28.71 23.12 -1.00
C ASP A 341 -28.09 24.08 -2.00
N LYS A 342 -27.31 25.06 -1.54
CA LYS A 342 -26.59 26.00 -2.41
C LYS A 342 -25.61 25.25 -3.32
N GLU A 343 -24.79 24.37 -2.76
CA GLU A 343 -23.82 23.58 -3.51
C GLU A 343 -24.50 22.57 -4.42
N PHE A 344 -25.57 21.93 -3.93
CA PHE A 344 -26.38 21.02 -4.71
C PHE A 344 -26.96 21.70 -5.96
N ASN A 345 -27.53 22.90 -5.80
CA ASN A 345 -28.09 23.67 -6.91
C ASN A 345 -27.01 24.15 -7.89
N LEU A 346 -25.84 24.59 -7.41
CA LEU A 346 -24.72 24.94 -8.31
C LEU A 346 -24.24 23.74 -9.15
N LEU A 347 -24.18 22.54 -8.56
CA LEU A 347 -23.82 21.33 -9.30
C LEU A 347 -24.93 20.92 -10.28
N LYS A 348 -26.20 21.08 -9.89
CA LYS A 348 -27.35 20.87 -10.78
C LYS A 348 -27.28 21.78 -12.00
N ASP A 349 -27.07 23.07 -11.80
CA ASP A 349 -27.05 24.08 -12.86
C ASP A 349 -25.83 23.94 -13.77
N SER A 350 -24.70 23.44 -13.23
CA SER A 350 -23.51 23.09 -14.02
C SER A 350 -23.60 21.72 -14.73
N GLY A 351 -24.78 21.10 -14.75
CA GLY A 351 -25.05 19.86 -15.48
C GLY A 351 -24.43 18.62 -14.85
N LYS A 352 -24.09 18.64 -13.56
CA LYS A 352 -23.64 17.43 -12.86
C LYS A 352 -24.79 16.46 -12.66
N ARG A 353 -24.42 15.18 -12.58
CA ARG A 353 -25.34 14.06 -12.38
C ARG A 353 -25.71 13.93 -10.90
N ILE A 354 -26.71 14.71 -10.51
CA ILE A 354 -27.20 14.88 -9.13
C ILE A 354 -28.39 13.98 -8.77
N TYR A 355 -28.91 13.21 -9.71
CA TYR A 355 -29.99 12.25 -9.49
C TYR A 355 -29.53 10.84 -9.77
N LEU A 356 -30.09 9.88 -9.05
CA LEU A 356 -29.98 8.45 -9.32
C LEU A 356 -31.30 7.95 -9.87
N PHE A 357 -31.29 7.26 -11.01
CA PHE A 357 -32.44 6.49 -11.48
C PHE A 357 -32.74 5.36 -10.48
N HIS A 358 -33.88 5.46 -9.83
CA HIS A 358 -34.34 4.53 -8.82
C HIS A 358 -35.88 4.48 -8.84
N PRO A 359 -36.48 3.84 -9.86
CA PRO A 359 -37.92 3.76 -9.97
C PRO A 359 -38.51 2.91 -8.84
N GLY A 360 -39.75 3.20 -8.44
CA GLY A 360 -40.49 2.35 -7.52
C GLY A 360 -40.92 1.03 -8.16
N ASN A 361 -41.72 0.24 -7.43
CA ASN A 361 -42.21 -1.05 -7.92
C ASN A 361 -43.14 -0.93 -9.15
N THR A 362 -43.85 0.19 -9.27
CA THR A 362 -44.70 0.48 -10.43
C THR A 362 -43.93 1.40 -11.37
N LEU A 363 -43.58 0.86 -12.55
CA LEU A 363 -42.81 1.59 -13.56
C LEU A 363 -43.74 2.50 -14.39
N SER A 364 -43.32 3.73 -14.65
CA SER A 364 -43.94 4.56 -15.68
C SER A 364 -43.51 4.09 -17.08
N ALA A 365 -44.23 4.52 -18.12
CA ALA A 365 -43.82 4.27 -19.50
C ALA A 365 -42.42 4.84 -19.80
N ALA A 366 -42.06 5.98 -19.19
CA ALA A 366 -40.74 6.58 -19.33
C ALA A 366 -39.63 5.75 -18.65
N ALA A 367 -39.86 5.26 -17.43
CA ALA A 367 -38.92 4.37 -16.76
C ALA A 367 -38.76 3.02 -17.48
N GLN A 368 -39.85 2.47 -18.00
CA GLN A 368 -39.82 1.25 -18.81
C GLN A 368 -38.95 1.45 -20.06
N ALA A 369 -39.19 2.52 -20.82
CA ALA A 369 -38.38 2.85 -21.99
C ALA A 369 -36.90 3.12 -21.63
N TYR A 370 -36.63 3.72 -20.47
CA TYR A 370 -35.28 3.96 -19.98
C TYR A 370 -34.55 2.65 -19.63
N ILE A 371 -35.26 1.68 -19.06
CA ILE A 371 -34.75 0.33 -18.77
C ILE A 371 -34.44 -0.42 -20.06
N GLU A 372 -35.37 -0.44 -21.02
CA GLU A 372 -35.18 -1.09 -22.34
C GLU A 372 -33.94 -0.54 -23.06
N ARG A 373 -33.76 0.78 -23.05
CA ARG A 373 -32.54 1.42 -23.56
C ARG A 373 -31.27 0.93 -22.85
N GLY A 374 -31.35 0.69 -21.54
CA GLY A 374 -30.24 0.11 -20.77
C GLY A 374 -29.86 -1.29 -21.24
N GLU A 375 -30.85 -2.11 -21.61
CA GLU A 375 -30.65 -3.46 -22.14
C GLU A 375 -30.06 -3.44 -23.56
N GLU A 376 -30.53 -2.52 -24.42
CA GLU A 376 -29.94 -2.29 -25.74
C GLU A 376 -28.46 -1.88 -25.65
N LEU A 377 -28.11 -1.09 -24.64
CA LEU A 377 -26.74 -0.66 -24.34
C LEU A 377 -25.90 -1.72 -23.59
N GLY A 378 -26.50 -2.87 -23.25
CA GLY A 378 -25.83 -3.95 -22.51
C GLY A 378 -25.48 -3.62 -21.06
N ILE A 379 -26.16 -2.65 -20.44
CA ILE A 379 -25.94 -2.25 -19.04
C ILE A 379 -26.35 -3.37 -18.09
N ASP A 380 -27.41 -4.10 -18.41
CA ASP A 380 -27.90 -5.29 -17.72
C ASP A 380 -26.83 -6.39 -17.61
N LYS A 381 -25.95 -6.49 -18.61
CA LYS A 381 -24.87 -7.50 -18.68
C LYS A 381 -23.65 -7.15 -17.82
N ALA A 382 -23.53 -5.90 -17.36
CA ALA A 382 -22.44 -5.48 -16.48
C ALA A 382 -22.45 -6.29 -15.17
N TYR A 383 -21.28 -6.63 -14.63
CA TYR A 383 -21.13 -7.58 -13.51
C TYR A 383 -22.10 -7.31 -12.34
N LYS A 384 -22.24 -6.05 -11.91
CA LYS A 384 -23.12 -5.67 -10.79
C LYS A 384 -24.61 -5.65 -11.13
N CYS A 385 -24.96 -5.42 -12.39
CA CYS A 385 -26.34 -5.45 -12.87
C CYS A 385 -26.82 -6.90 -13.04
N ARG A 386 -25.99 -7.77 -13.64
CA ARG A 386 -26.31 -9.17 -13.90
C ARG A 386 -26.64 -9.99 -12.64
N VAL A 387 -26.01 -9.66 -11.51
CA VAL A 387 -26.19 -10.37 -10.24
C VAL A 387 -27.29 -9.77 -9.36
N ARG A 388 -28.07 -8.81 -9.89
CA ARG A 388 -29.10 -8.06 -9.16
C ARG A 388 -30.46 -8.36 -9.78
N ASN A 389 -31.49 -8.49 -8.95
CA ASN A 389 -32.86 -8.71 -9.39
C ASN A 389 -33.83 -7.72 -8.71
N PRO A 390 -34.53 -6.87 -9.47
CA PRO A 390 -34.34 -6.60 -10.90
C PRO A 390 -33.01 -5.84 -11.16
N TRP A 391 -32.44 -5.96 -12.37
CA TRP A 391 -31.07 -5.49 -12.66
C TRP A 391 -30.86 -3.98 -12.51
N TRP A 392 -31.93 -3.19 -12.60
CA TRP A 392 -31.90 -1.72 -12.48
C TRP A 392 -32.01 -1.21 -11.03
N MET A 393 -32.39 -2.03 -10.05
CA MET A 393 -32.63 -1.57 -8.67
C MET A 393 -31.35 -1.51 -7.83
N VAL A 394 -30.65 -0.37 -7.87
CA VAL A 394 -29.39 -0.17 -7.12
C VAL A 394 -29.62 -0.34 -5.61
N PRO A 395 -29.03 -1.36 -4.96
CA PRO A 395 -29.19 -1.59 -3.53
C PRO A 395 -28.23 -0.72 -2.71
N GLY A 396 -28.46 -0.68 -1.40
CA GLY A 396 -27.52 -0.05 -0.46
C GLY A 396 -27.46 1.46 -0.62
N LEU A 397 -28.61 2.10 -0.85
CA LEU A 397 -28.73 3.55 -0.74
C LEU A 397 -28.90 3.90 0.74
N HIS A 398 -28.11 4.87 1.17
CA HIS A 398 -28.13 5.41 2.52
C HIS A 398 -27.73 6.89 2.43
N ASP A 399 -28.28 7.68 3.34
CA ASP A 399 -27.70 8.96 3.70
C ASP A 399 -26.55 8.76 4.70
N CYS A 400 -25.89 9.86 5.03
CA CYS A 400 -24.85 9.94 6.04
C CYS A 400 -24.74 11.38 6.54
N ASP A 401 -24.17 11.59 7.71
CA ASP A 401 -23.90 12.93 8.25
C ASP A 401 -22.72 13.59 7.53
N LEU A 402 -21.69 12.80 7.17
CA LEU A 402 -20.43 13.31 6.64
C LEU A 402 -19.97 12.47 5.44
N PHE A 403 -19.70 13.12 4.31
CA PHE A 403 -18.97 12.50 3.21
C PHE A 403 -17.47 12.45 3.52
N PHE A 404 -16.81 11.36 3.13
CA PHE A 404 -15.38 11.15 3.29
C PHE A 404 -14.71 10.85 1.95
N THR A 405 -13.71 11.64 1.58
CA THR A 405 -12.97 11.44 0.33
C THR A 405 -11.87 10.39 0.51
N TYR A 406 -12.03 9.25 -0.14
CA TYR A 406 -11.14 8.09 0.08
C TYR A 406 -9.92 8.03 -0.85
N MET A 407 -9.99 8.65 -2.04
CA MET A 407 -8.85 8.79 -2.98
C MET A 407 -8.41 10.25 -3.04
N ASN A 408 -7.17 10.51 -2.65
CA ASN A 408 -6.69 11.87 -2.37
C ASN A 408 -5.31 12.14 -2.97
N GLY A 409 -5.13 13.31 -3.59
CA GLY A 409 -3.79 13.80 -3.95
C GLY A 409 -3.07 14.39 -2.75
N ILE A 410 -3.75 15.23 -1.99
CA ILE A 410 -3.17 15.97 -0.86
C ILE A 410 -3.43 15.25 0.47
N GLY A 411 -4.71 15.03 0.80
CA GLY A 411 -5.15 14.34 2.00
C GLY A 411 -6.67 14.16 1.98
N PRO A 412 -7.24 13.37 2.91
CA PRO A 412 -8.69 13.18 3.00
C PRO A 412 -9.41 14.51 3.30
N ASN A 413 -10.71 14.51 3.03
CA ASN A 413 -11.61 15.58 3.39
C ASN A 413 -12.89 14.97 3.96
N LEU A 414 -13.33 15.48 5.11
CA LEU A 414 -14.68 15.30 5.60
C LEU A 414 -15.53 16.48 5.12
N CYS A 415 -16.77 16.23 4.72
CA CYS A 415 -17.69 17.25 4.24
C CYS A 415 -19.08 16.99 4.79
N HIS A 416 -19.65 17.95 5.53
CA HIS A 416 -20.98 17.81 6.12
C HIS A 416 -22.06 17.73 5.04
N ASN A 417 -22.81 16.62 5.02
CA ASN A 417 -23.96 16.40 4.13
C ASN A 417 -25.21 17.14 4.62
N LYS A 418 -25.17 18.48 4.60
CA LYS A 418 -26.33 19.31 4.98
C LYS A 418 -27.52 19.13 4.04
N ALA A 419 -27.27 18.75 2.79
CA ALA A 419 -28.31 18.49 1.80
C ALA A 419 -29.09 17.18 2.05
N GLY A 420 -28.61 16.30 2.94
CA GLY A 420 -29.27 15.02 3.24
C GLY A 420 -29.36 14.08 2.04
N VAL A 421 -28.40 14.13 1.13
CA VAL A 421 -28.45 13.34 -0.11
C VAL A 421 -27.70 12.01 0.02
N CYS A 422 -28.14 11.01 -0.74
CA CYS A 422 -27.46 9.73 -0.85
C CYS A 422 -26.13 9.85 -1.61
N TYR A 423 -25.29 8.81 -1.61
CA TYR A 423 -23.99 8.83 -2.26
C TYR A 423 -23.60 7.50 -2.91
N LEU A 424 -22.71 7.59 -3.90
CA LEU A 424 -22.21 6.47 -4.67
C LEU A 424 -20.79 6.08 -4.24
N ASN A 425 -20.31 4.94 -4.72
CA ASN A 425 -19.01 4.36 -4.38
C ASN A 425 -17.76 5.18 -4.77
N SER A 426 -17.92 6.39 -5.31
CA SER A 426 -16.83 7.35 -5.49
C SER A 426 -16.38 8.04 -4.20
N ILE A 427 -17.13 7.87 -3.12
CA ILE A 427 -16.85 8.36 -1.77
C ILE A 427 -17.28 7.34 -0.72
N HIS A 428 -16.89 7.60 0.53
CA HIS A 428 -17.45 6.93 1.70
C HIS A 428 -18.38 7.90 2.44
N GLY A 429 -19.30 7.37 3.24
CA GLY A 429 -20.13 8.14 4.14
C GLY A 429 -19.93 7.68 5.58
N LEU A 430 -19.83 8.63 6.49
CA LEU A 430 -19.76 8.41 7.92
C LEU A 430 -21.13 8.78 8.52
N THR A 431 -21.79 7.79 9.11
CA THR A 431 -22.96 7.99 9.97
C THR A 431 -22.48 8.06 11.41
N LEU A 432 -22.73 9.18 12.08
CA LEU A 432 -22.32 9.40 13.47
C LEU A 432 -23.08 8.48 14.42
N ASN A 433 -22.44 8.11 15.53
CA ASN A 433 -23.06 7.32 16.57
C ASN A 433 -24.26 8.05 17.20
N GLU A 434 -25.26 7.28 17.65
CA GLU A 434 -26.38 7.82 18.40
C GLU A 434 -25.88 8.56 19.65
N GLY A 435 -26.43 9.75 19.91
CA GLY A 435 -25.98 10.61 21.01
C GLY A 435 -24.77 11.50 20.71
N MET A 436 -24.13 11.37 19.54
CA MET A 436 -23.08 12.31 19.13
C MET A 436 -23.65 13.75 19.03
N PRO A 437 -23.00 14.77 19.63
CA PRO A 437 -23.49 16.14 19.57
C PRO A 437 -23.58 16.65 18.13
N ARG A 438 -24.69 17.33 17.79
CA ARG A 438 -24.98 17.80 16.42
C ARG A 438 -23.88 18.68 15.83
N ASP A 439 -23.24 19.48 16.67
CA ASP A 439 -22.12 20.36 16.32
C ASP A 439 -20.92 19.60 15.74
N ILE A 440 -20.76 18.30 16.04
CA ILE A 440 -19.69 17.48 15.48
C ILE A 440 -19.80 17.38 13.95
N ALA A 441 -21.00 17.21 13.41
CA ALA A 441 -21.19 17.15 11.95
C ALA A 441 -20.77 18.47 11.27
N GLU A 442 -20.92 19.60 11.96
CA GLU A 442 -20.47 20.92 11.50
C GLU A 442 -18.96 21.11 11.64
N LEU A 443 -18.39 20.78 12.80
CA LEU A 443 -17.04 21.19 13.19
C LEU A 443 -15.95 20.18 12.84
N LEU A 444 -16.28 18.89 12.77
CA LEU A 444 -15.31 17.86 12.44
C LEU A 444 -14.68 18.03 11.04
N PRO A 445 -15.42 18.44 9.97
CA PRO A 445 -14.81 18.82 8.70
C PRO A 445 -13.69 19.85 8.80
N VAL A 446 -13.81 20.80 9.72
CA VAL A 446 -12.83 21.85 9.98
C VAL A 446 -11.64 21.26 10.74
N ALA A 447 -11.94 20.60 11.86
CA ALA A 447 -10.95 20.08 12.78
C ALA A 447 -10.06 18.99 12.15
N ALA A 448 -10.62 18.20 11.22
CA ALA A 448 -9.92 17.14 10.48
C ALA A 448 -8.88 17.66 9.45
N LEU A 449 -8.79 18.97 9.23
CA LEU A 449 -7.74 19.56 8.38
C LEU A 449 -6.41 19.73 9.11
N SER A 450 -6.33 19.40 10.41
CA SER A 450 -5.11 19.52 11.21
C SER A 450 -3.95 18.70 10.65
N THR A 451 -2.72 19.17 10.89
CA THR A 451 -1.50 18.47 10.47
C THR A 451 -1.46 17.06 11.02
N PHE A 452 -1.79 16.84 12.29
CA PHE A 452 -1.73 15.49 12.87
C PHE A 452 -2.74 14.52 12.23
N THR A 453 -3.94 15.01 11.84
CA THR A 453 -4.92 14.19 11.11
C THR A 453 -4.36 13.79 9.74
N LEU A 454 -3.83 14.77 9.00
CA LEU A 454 -3.27 14.53 7.67
C LEU A 454 -2.01 13.67 7.71
N LEU A 455 -1.18 13.82 8.73
CA LEU A 455 -0.01 12.98 8.98
C LEU A 455 -0.43 11.53 9.27
N SER A 456 -1.42 11.34 10.15
CA SER A 456 -2.01 10.03 10.42
C SER A 456 -2.54 9.40 9.13
N ALA A 457 -3.17 10.19 8.24
CA ALA A 457 -3.63 9.72 6.95
C ALA A 457 -2.50 9.18 6.05
N GLU A 458 -1.34 9.83 6.01
CA GLU A 458 -0.16 9.34 5.26
C GLU A 458 0.38 8.01 5.82
N LEU A 459 0.31 7.82 7.15
CA LEU A 459 0.79 6.59 7.79
C LEU A 459 -0.17 5.40 7.61
N VAL A 460 -1.48 5.63 7.71
CA VAL A 460 -2.50 4.56 7.62
C VAL A 460 -3.01 4.31 6.20
N GLY A 461 -2.90 5.30 5.32
CA GLY A 461 -3.32 5.19 3.92
C GLY A 461 -2.42 4.27 3.09
N ARG A 462 -2.91 3.92 1.90
CA ARG A 462 -2.14 3.16 0.91
C ARG A 462 -1.77 4.08 -0.24
N SER A 463 -0.51 4.07 -0.65
CA SER A 463 -0.04 4.82 -1.80
C SER A 463 -0.28 4.04 -3.09
N TYR A 464 -0.87 4.70 -4.08
CA TYR A 464 -1.02 4.20 -5.45
C TYR A 464 -0.30 5.14 -6.42
N GLY A 465 0.03 4.64 -7.61
CA GLY A 465 0.55 5.50 -8.69
C GLY A 465 -0.37 6.66 -9.01
N GLY A 466 0.18 7.73 -9.57
CA GLY A 466 -0.51 9.03 -9.61
C GLY A 466 -0.27 9.88 -8.37
N GLY A 467 0.41 9.34 -7.36
CA GLY A 467 0.54 9.98 -6.05
C GLY A 467 -0.81 10.04 -5.37
N ILE A 468 -1.58 8.95 -5.42
CA ILE A 468 -2.91 8.87 -4.82
C ILE A 468 -2.77 8.19 -3.46
N LEU A 469 -3.20 8.87 -2.40
CA LEU A 469 -3.42 8.31 -1.08
C LEU A 469 -4.84 7.73 -1.02
N LYS A 470 -4.94 6.42 -0.82
CA LYS A 470 -6.21 5.70 -0.75
C LYS A 470 -6.48 5.18 0.67
N LEU A 471 -7.65 5.50 1.19
CA LEU A 471 -8.11 5.15 2.54
C LEU A 471 -9.42 4.35 2.44
N GLU A 472 -9.30 3.03 2.24
CA GLU A 472 -10.47 2.12 2.29
C GLU A 472 -11.04 2.09 3.72
N PRO A 473 -12.28 1.59 3.95
CA PRO A 473 -12.97 1.79 5.22
C PRO A 473 -12.20 1.32 6.47
N ARG A 474 -11.44 0.22 6.35
CA ARG A 474 -10.62 -0.30 7.47
C ARG A 474 -9.43 0.60 7.80
N GLU A 475 -8.76 1.15 6.78
CA GLU A 475 -7.67 2.11 6.94
C GLU A 475 -8.19 3.46 7.42
N ALA A 476 -9.25 3.97 6.79
CA ALA A 476 -9.91 5.20 7.16
C ALA A 476 -10.40 5.16 8.61
N GLY A 477 -10.94 4.02 9.07
CA GLY A 477 -11.35 3.83 10.46
C GLY A 477 -10.23 4.01 11.48
N LYS A 478 -8.95 3.86 11.10
CA LYS A 478 -7.79 4.08 11.98
C LYS A 478 -7.27 5.51 11.97
N LEU A 479 -7.81 6.37 11.11
CA LEU A 479 -7.42 7.77 11.00
C LEU A 479 -7.61 8.47 12.35
N LEU A 480 -6.55 9.07 12.86
CA LEU A 480 -6.61 9.88 14.09
C LEU A 480 -7.22 11.24 13.78
N LEU A 481 -8.14 11.66 14.65
CA LEU A 481 -8.88 12.91 14.61
C LEU A 481 -8.84 13.56 16.00
N PRO A 482 -9.08 14.87 16.11
CA PRO A 482 -9.31 15.49 17.41
C PRO A 482 -10.52 14.84 18.07
N ALA A 483 -10.47 14.45 19.34
CA ALA A 483 -11.60 13.82 20.02
C ALA A 483 -12.82 14.76 20.10
N PRO A 484 -14.06 14.24 20.22
CA PRO A 484 -15.26 15.08 20.31
C PRO A 484 -15.17 16.16 21.40
N GLY A 485 -14.61 15.83 22.56
CA GLY A 485 -14.40 16.79 23.65
C GLY A 485 -13.49 17.97 23.25
N LEU A 486 -12.40 17.70 22.54
CA LEU A 486 -11.49 18.73 22.04
C LEU A 486 -12.17 19.60 20.96
N VAL A 487 -12.88 18.98 20.02
CA VAL A 487 -13.62 19.70 18.97
C VAL A 487 -14.63 20.66 19.58
N LEU A 488 -15.41 20.20 20.56
CA LEU A 488 -16.44 20.99 21.22
C LEU A 488 -15.84 22.09 22.12
N GLY A 489 -14.75 21.79 22.84
CA GLY A 489 -14.01 22.78 23.62
C GLY A 489 -13.47 23.93 22.76
N CYS A 490 -13.13 23.65 21.49
CA CYS A 490 -12.65 24.64 20.53
C CYS A 490 -13.73 25.24 19.62
N ALA A 491 -15.02 24.90 19.84
CA ALA A 491 -16.08 25.19 18.88
C ALA A 491 -16.17 26.66 18.45
N SER A 492 -16.07 27.60 19.39
CA SER A 492 -16.12 29.04 19.10
C SER A 492 -14.96 29.48 18.18
N LYS A 493 -13.73 29.06 18.47
CA LYS A 493 -12.54 29.37 17.66
C LYS A 493 -12.65 28.75 16.27
N LEU A 494 -13.08 27.49 16.18
CA LEU A 494 -13.26 26.78 14.91
C LEU A 494 -14.33 27.44 14.01
N ARG A 495 -15.45 27.88 14.59
CA ARG A 495 -16.49 28.63 13.84
C ARG A 495 -15.98 29.96 13.32
N GLN A 496 -15.25 30.72 14.14
CA GLN A 496 -14.64 31.99 13.71
C GLN A 496 -13.65 31.80 12.57
N ALA A 497 -12.88 30.70 12.59
CA ALA A 497 -11.91 30.37 11.55
C ALA A 497 -12.50 29.73 10.29
N THR A 498 -13.79 29.34 10.30
CA THR A 498 -14.42 28.60 9.20
C THR A 498 -14.32 29.36 7.87
N ARG A 499 -14.65 30.66 7.86
CA ARG A 499 -14.62 31.47 6.64
C ARG A 499 -13.20 31.62 6.06
N PRO A 500 -12.17 32.04 6.82
CA PRO A 500 -10.79 32.04 6.33
C PRO A 500 -10.31 30.69 5.78
N ILE A 501 -10.75 29.59 6.39
CA ILE A 501 -10.44 28.22 5.93
C ILE A 501 -11.12 27.93 4.59
N GLU A 502 -12.41 28.27 4.43
CA GLU A 502 -13.12 28.10 3.16
C GLU A 502 -12.47 28.91 2.02
N GLU A 503 -12.11 30.17 2.29
CA GLU A 503 -11.40 31.03 1.32
C GLU A 503 -10.06 30.40 0.89
N ALA A 504 -9.28 29.88 1.84
CA ALA A 504 -8.03 29.17 1.53
C ALA A 504 -8.26 27.88 0.73
N LEU A 505 -9.32 27.12 1.01
CA LEU A 505 -9.66 25.91 0.27
C LEU A 505 -10.11 26.20 -1.16
N ASP A 506 -10.94 27.23 -1.37
CA ASP A 506 -11.43 27.64 -2.69
C ASP A 506 -10.29 28.16 -3.59
N GLU A 507 -9.26 28.80 -3.01
CA GLU A 507 -8.03 29.20 -3.71
C GLU A 507 -7.01 28.06 -3.90
N GLY A 508 -7.31 26.85 -3.41
CA GLY A 508 -6.41 25.70 -3.47
C GLY A 508 -5.24 25.75 -2.50
N ARG A 509 -5.18 26.72 -1.58
CA ARG A 509 -4.16 26.89 -0.53
C ARG A 509 -4.44 25.99 0.68
N ARG A 510 -4.49 24.69 0.45
CA ARG A 510 -4.89 23.71 1.46
C ARG A 510 -3.96 23.67 2.68
N ASP A 511 -2.66 23.88 2.51
CA ASP A 511 -1.72 23.93 3.63
C ASP A 511 -1.95 25.16 4.52
N ALA A 512 -2.38 26.30 3.94
CA ALA A 512 -2.77 27.46 4.73
C ALA A 512 -4.01 27.19 5.59
N ALA A 513 -5.01 26.48 5.04
CA ALA A 513 -6.16 26.01 5.80
C ALA A 513 -5.75 25.09 6.97
N THR A 514 -4.82 24.17 6.74
CA THR A 514 -4.25 23.31 7.78
C THR A 514 -3.56 24.12 8.88
N LEU A 515 -2.72 25.09 8.54
CA LEU A 515 -2.01 25.91 9.52
C LEU A 515 -2.95 26.77 10.38
N ILE A 516 -4.07 27.25 9.82
CA ILE A 516 -5.11 27.95 10.60
C ILE A 516 -5.71 27.01 11.65
N VAL A 517 -6.03 25.77 11.27
CA VAL A 517 -6.60 24.77 12.19
C VAL A 517 -5.59 24.34 13.25
N ASP A 518 -4.33 24.18 12.87
CA ASP A 518 -3.25 23.83 13.80
C ASP A 518 -3.04 24.89 14.87
N GLY A 519 -3.11 26.18 14.52
CA GLY A 519 -3.03 27.29 15.48
C GLY A 519 -4.15 27.28 16.53
N ILE A 520 -5.24 26.55 16.28
CA ILE A 520 -6.36 26.38 17.23
C ILE A 520 -6.19 25.09 18.04
N LEU A 521 -5.87 23.97 17.39
CA LEU A 521 -5.94 22.64 18.02
C LEU A 521 -4.63 22.18 18.65
N LEU A 522 -3.47 22.48 18.05
CA LEU A 522 -2.18 21.98 18.54
C LEU A 522 -1.81 22.54 19.93
N PRO A 523 -2.07 23.83 20.26
CA PRO A 523 -1.84 24.34 21.61
C PRO A 523 -2.65 23.60 22.68
N GLU A 524 -3.88 23.20 22.36
CA GLU A 524 -4.77 22.46 23.26
C GLU A 524 -4.29 21.01 23.46
N LEU A 525 -3.45 20.50 22.55
CA LEU A 525 -2.74 19.22 22.66
C LEU A 525 -1.37 19.35 23.36
N GLY A 526 -1.00 20.54 23.84
CA GLY A 526 0.31 20.79 24.47
C GLY A 526 1.49 20.83 23.51
N VAL A 527 1.22 20.89 22.20
CA VAL A 527 2.24 20.89 21.15
C VAL A 527 2.82 22.30 21.00
N THR A 528 4.14 22.40 21.08
CA THR A 528 4.85 23.66 20.88
C THR A 528 4.86 24.10 19.41
N ALA A 529 5.11 25.38 19.14
CA ALA A 529 5.21 25.88 17.77
C ALA A 529 6.31 25.18 16.95
N SER A 530 7.42 24.80 17.60
CA SER A 530 8.53 24.06 16.98
C SER A 530 8.12 22.65 16.57
N GLU A 531 7.46 21.91 17.48
CA GLU A 531 6.95 20.57 17.19
C GLU A 531 5.88 20.59 16.09
N ALA A 532 4.98 21.58 16.13
CA ALA A 532 3.98 21.78 15.07
C ALA A 532 4.63 21.99 13.70
N GLN A 533 5.68 22.82 13.62
CA GLN A 533 6.41 23.06 12.37
C GLN A 533 7.12 21.80 11.87
N LEU A 534 7.75 21.03 12.77
CA LEU A 534 8.38 19.76 12.42
C LEU A 534 7.37 18.73 11.90
N ALA A 535 6.23 18.57 12.58
CA ALA A 535 5.16 17.69 12.14
C ALA A 535 4.59 18.09 10.78
N HIS A 536 4.43 19.40 10.53
CA HIS A 536 3.97 19.90 9.24
C HIS A 536 5.00 19.67 8.14
N GLY A 537 6.30 19.87 8.44
CA GLY A 537 7.39 19.53 7.53
C GLY A 537 7.39 18.04 7.14
N ALA A 538 7.25 17.15 8.13
CA ALA A 538 7.16 15.71 7.90
C ALA A 538 5.96 15.34 7.00
N LEU A 539 4.80 15.97 7.21
CA LEU A 539 3.61 15.81 6.35
C LEU A 539 3.92 16.19 4.89
N LEU A 540 4.54 17.34 4.66
CA LEU A 540 4.89 17.80 3.31
C LEU A 540 5.90 16.87 2.64
N GLU A 541 6.87 16.36 3.37
CA GLU A 541 7.89 15.44 2.85
C GLU A 541 7.31 14.06 2.50
N LEU A 542 6.47 13.49 3.37
CA LEU A 542 5.76 12.23 3.10
C LEU A 542 4.89 12.35 1.84
N ARG A 543 4.16 13.47 1.73
CA ARG A 543 3.33 13.77 0.55
C ARG A 543 4.18 13.95 -0.71
N ALA A 544 5.28 14.69 -0.63
CA ALA A 544 6.19 14.91 -1.76
C ALA A 544 6.78 13.58 -2.25
N ARG A 545 7.21 12.71 -1.32
CA ARG A 545 7.70 11.37 -1.63
C ARG A 545 6.65 10.54 -2.35
N ARG A 546 5.42 10.51 -1.84
CA ARG A 546 4.28 9.84 -2.49
C ARG A 546 4.03 10.34 -3.91
N HIS A 547 4.21 11.64 -4.17
CA HIS A 547 4.10 12.21 -5.52
C HIS A 547 5.30 11.91 -6.43
N ARG A 548 6.53 11.88 -5.92
CA ARG A 548 7.72 11.53 -6.74
C ARG A 548 7.60 10.12 -7.31
N ARG A 549 7.10 9.17 -6.51
CA ARG A 549 6.75 7.80 -6.94
C ARG A 549 5.76 7.74 -8.10
N SER A 550 5.04 8.83 -8.39
CA SER A 550 4.13 8.92 -9.53
C SER A 550 4.81 9.31 -10.84
N LYS A 551 5.90 10.09 -10.80
CA LYS A 551 6.48 10.68 -12.02
C LYS A 551 7.25 9.63 -12.82
N THR A 552 7.91 8.70 -12.15
CA THR A 552 8.54 7.51 -12.75
C THR A 552 7.55 6.56 -13.43
N ARG A 553 6.24 6.64 -13.14
CA ARG A 553 5.21 5.84 -13.84
C ARG A 553 4.73 6.44 -15.17
N LYS A 554 5.02 7.72 -15.47
CA LYS A 554 4.48 8.41 -16.65
C LYS A 554 5.45 8.56 -17.82
N SER A 555 6.75 8.36 -17.62
CA SER A 555 7.77 8.57 -18.67
C SER A 555 7.76 7.50 -19.77
N ASP A 556 7.18 6.33 -19.53
CA ASP A 556 7.28 5.19 -20.49
C ASP A 556 6.00 4.98 -21.32
N GLY A 557 5.07 5.94 -21.29
CA GLY A 557 3.78 5.84 -21.99
C GLY A 557 3.61 6.77 -23.19
N SER A 558 4.64 7.50 -23.58
CA SER A 558 4.59 8.43 -24.71
C SER A 558 5.92 8.45 -25.45
N GLU A 559 6.17 7.39 -26.22
CA GLU A 559 6.92 7.48 -27.48
C GLU A 559 6.68 6.19 -28.29
N ASN A 560 5.95 6.38 -29.39
CA ASN A 560 5.59 5.47 -30.51
C ASN A 560 4.53 4.39 -30.28
#